data_AF-A0A661W9I0-F1
#
_entry.id   AF-A0A661W9I0-F1
#
_cell.length_a   1.000
_cell.length_b   1.000
_cell.length_c   1.000
_cell.angle_alpha   90.00
_cell.angle_beta   90.00
_cell.angle_gamma   90.00
#
_symmetry.space_group_name_H-M   'P 1'
#
loop_
_entity.id
_entity.type
_entity.pdbx_description
1 polymer ?
#
loop_
_entity_poly.entity_id
_entity_poly.type
_entity_poly.pdbx_seq_one_letter_code
_entity_poly.pdbx_strand_id
1 'polypeptide(L)' 'PGVFCAGEMLDWEAPTGGYLLTACFATGRAVGNGILAWL' A
#
# COMPACT_ATOMS: atom_id res chain seq x y z
N PRO A 1 -9.94 5.36 -14.34
CA PRO A 1 -9.39 3.97 -14.33
C PRO A 1 -7.87 4.03 -14.23
N GLY A 2 -7.24 3.19 -13.41
CA GLY A 2 -5.77 3.22 -13.24
C GLY A 2 -5.21 4.03 -12.08
N VAL A 3 -6.07 4.35 -11.11
CA VAL A 3 -5.64 5.02 -9.88
C VAL A 3 -5.51 3.94 -8.80
N PHE A 4 -4.39 3.95 -8.10
CA PHE A 4 -4.08 2.99 -7.05
C PHE A 4 -3.59 3.75 -5.81
N CYS A 5 -3.90 3.24 -4.62
CA CYS A 5 -3.46 3.77 -3.33
C CYS A 5 -2.73 2.69 -2.54
N ALA A 6 -1.71 3.08 -1.79
CA ALA A 6 -0.94 2.21 -0.90
C ALA A 6 -0.57 2.97 0.37
N GLY A 7 -0.20 2.23 1.42
CA GLY A 7 0.20 2.78 2.70
C GLY A 7 -0.90 3.57 3.40
N GLU A 8 -0.50 4.63 4.09
CA GLU A 8 -1.36 5.52 4.89
C GLU A 8 -2.53 6.12 4.08
N MET A 9 -2.40 6.30 2.77
CA MET A 9 -3.47 6.80 1.89
C MET A 9 -4.74 5.93 1.91
N LEU A 10 -4.66 4.72 2.47
CA LEU A 10 -5.80 3.81 2.67
C LEU A 10 -6.62 4.12 3.93
N ASP A 11 -6.29 5.20 4.66
CA ASP A 11 -6.98 5.61 5.90
C ASP A 11 -6.93 4.50 6.97
N TRP A 12 -5.76 3.86 7.06
CA TRP A 12 -5.47 2.82 8.05
C TRP A 12 -4.58 3.37 9.16
N GLU A 13 -4.99 3.15 10.41
CA GLU A 13 -4.24 3.55 11.59
C GLU A 13 -3.39 2.40 12.12
N ALA A 14 -2.06 2.54 12.03
CA ALA A 14 -1.11 1.56 12.56
C ALA A 14 -0.54 2.00 13.92
N PRO A 15 -0.37 1.09 14.89
CA PRO A 15 0.36 1.41 16.11
C PRO A 15 1.82 1.77 15.80
N THR A 16 2.46 2.49 16.72
CA THR A 16 3.91 2.77 16.64
C THR A 16 4.73 1.48 16.80
N GLY A 17 6.04 1.56 16.55
CA GLY A 17 6.91 0.37 16.54
C GLY A 17 7.12 -0.23 15.15
N GLY A 18 6.92 0.56 14.10
CA GLY A 18 7.26 0.17 12.72
C GLY A 18 6.13 -0.43 11.90
N TYR A 19 4.94 -0.66 12.49
CA TYR A 19 3.80 -1.24 11.77
C TYR A 19 3.34 -0.40 10.58
N LEU A 20 3.40 0.94 10.69
CA LEU A 20 3.08 1.82 9.56
C LEU A 20 4.02 1.56 8.38
N LEU A 21 5.33 1.46 8.63
CA LEU A 21 6.32 1.18 7.59
C LEU A 21 6.13 -0.22 7.00
N THR A 22 5.87 -1.22 7.85
CA THR A 22 5.55 -2.58 7.40
C THR A 22 4.34 -2.60 6.49
N ALA A 23 3.25 -1.91 6.87
CA ALA A 23 2.05 -1.80 6.06
C ALA A 23 2.30 -1.06 4.74
N CYS A 24 3.06 0.04 4.75
CA CYS A 24 3.43 0.78 3.54
C CYS A 24 4.21 -0.09 2.55
N PHE A 25 5.19 -0.87 3.00
CA PHE A 25 5.95 -1.75 2.10
C PHE A 25 5.12 -2.93 1.59
N ALA A 26 4.30 -3.55 2.43
CA ALA A 26 3.44 -4.66 2.03
C ALA A 26 2.40 -4.22 0.98
N THR A 27 1.71 -3.12 1.23
CA THR A 27 0.70 -2.56 0.31
C THR A 27 1.34 -2.00 -0.96
N GLY A 28 2.53 -1.39 -0.88
CA GLY A 28 3.30 -0.95 -2.05
C GLY A 28 3.63 -2.10 -3.01
N ARG A 29 4.07 -3.25 -2.48
CA ARG A 29 4.27 -4.47 -3.28
C ARG A 29 2.96 -4.95 -3.93
N ALA A 30 1.87 -4.97 -3.17
CA ALA A 30 0.57 -5.42 -3.68
C ALA A 30 0.07 -4.52 -4.83
N VAL A 31 0.16 -3.20 -4.65
CA VAL A 31 -0.19 -2.20 -5.68
C VAL A 31 0.69 -2.36 -6.92
N GLY A 32 2.01 -2.54 -6.76
CA GLY A 32 2.90 -2.76 -7.89
C GLY A 32 2.50 -3.97 -8.74
N ASN A 33 2.16 -5.10 -8.10
CA ASN A 33 1.64 -6.26 -8.81
C ASN A 33 0.29 -5.98 -9.48
N GLY A 34 -0.59 -5.22 -8.82
CA GLY A 34 -1.87 -4.81 -9.38
C GLY A 34 -1.73 -3.90 -10.61
N ILE A 35 -0.76 -3.00 -10.61
CA ILE A 35 -0.43 -2.16 -11.77
C ILE A 35 0.04 -3.02 -12.94
N LEU A 36 0.95 -3.97 -12.71
CA LEU A 36 1.44 -4.87 -13.76
C LEU A 36 0.34 -5.71 -14.40
N ALA A 37 -0.65 -6.15 -13.61
CA ALA A 37 -1.80 -6.91 -14.10
C ALA A 37 -2.85 -6.05 -14.81
N TRP A 38 -2.78 -4.72 -14.66
CA TRP A 38 -3.72 -3.77 -15.25
C TRP A 38 -3.26 -3.22 -16.61
N LEU A 39 -1.95 -3.26 -16.90
CA LEU A 39 -1.37 -2.98 -18.22
C LEU A 39 -1.73 -4.06 -19.25
#